data_AF-A0A976IMH2-F1
#
_entry.id   AF-A0A976IMH2-F1
#
_cell.length_a   1.000
_cell.length_b   1.000
_cell.length_c   1.000
_cell.angle_alpha   90.00
_cell.angle_beta   90.00
_cell.angle_gamma   90.00
#
_symmetry.space_group_name_H-M   'P 1'
#
loop_
_entity.id
_entity.type
_entity.pdbx_description
1 polymer ?
#
loop_
_entity_poly.entity_id
_entity_poly.type
_entity_poly.pdbx_seq_one_letter_code
_entity_poly.pdbx_strand_id
1 'polypeptide(L)'
;FYLYELSRQVEWHEHALVGRYAALSYSNALGALNKANRVVAQNSRDEAAILAAKREAEFSLAIASAVAADMQKLVNMDRQSMERWLILLTTKLHTMAGAIGADDVRDQELMTQVDLLTAAAQHNKDGQPAGRPTAQKAESELVAEAEKGAVKEVDKNTDKGTANQAATEEINQRVAELEQSLEAKVKALTEQLQAIQAANQRAEAQAEPAAEPEL
;
A
#
# COMPACT_ATOMS: atom_id res chain seq x y z
N PHE A 1 24.42 35.46 -4.38
CA PHE A 1 23.76 35.48 -5.70
C PHE A 1 22.90 34.24 -5.93
N TYR A 2 23.46 33.02 -5.94
CA TYR A 2 22.69 31.81 -6.32
C TYR A 2 21.46 31.46 -5.45
N LEU A 3 21.54 31.65 -4.13
CA LEU A 3 20.47 31.26 -3.18
C LEU A 3 19.67 32.45 -2.61
N TYR A 4 19.95 33.67 -3.05
CA TYR A 4 19.39 34.89 -2.45
C TYR A 4 17.85 34.99 -2.58
N GLU A 5 17.33 34.64 -3.75
CA GLU A 5 15.88 34.61 -4.00
C GLU A 5 15.19 33.53 -3.15
N LEU A 6 15.84 32.38 -2.99
CA LEU A 6 15.33 31.25 -2.22
C LEU A 6 15.25 31.59 -0.72
N SER A 7 16.32 32.17 -0.16
CA SER A 7 16.31 32.64 1.23
C SER A 7 15.24 33.70 1.47
N ARG A 8 14.99 34.59 0.49
CA ARG A 8 13.97 35.64 0.61
C ARG A 8 12.55 35.06 0.55
N GLN A 9 12.29 34.06 -0.30
CA GLN A 9 10.99 33.38 -0.36
C GLN A 9 10.64 32.68 0.95
N VAL A 10 11.62 32.00 1.55
CA VAL A 10 11.47 31.34 2.87
C VAL A 10 11.10 32.35 3.97
N GLU A 11 11.75 33.52 3.99
CA GLU A 11 11.49 34.56 5.00
C GLU A 11 10.13 35.26 4.85
N TRP A 12 9.70 35.55 3.61
CA TRP A 12 8.58 36.46 3.37
C TRP A 12 7.23 35.78 3.15
N HIS A 13 7.20 34.64 2.45
CA HIS A 13 5.95 34.09 1.93
C HIS A 13 5.61 32.71 2.47
N GLU A 14 6.61 31.92 2.87
CA GLU A 14 6.37 30.54 3.24
C GLU A 14 6.33 30.28 4.74
N HIS A 15 6.99 31.08 5.58
CA HIS A 15 7.12 30.73 6.98
C HIS A 15 5.77 30.61 7.72
N ALA A 16 4.84 31.54 7.46
CA ALA A 16 3.55 31.57 8.16
C ALA A 16 2.52 30.55 7.62
N LEU A 17 2.48 30.34 6.30
CA LEU A 17 1.52 29.44 5.66
C LEU A 17 2.06 28.01 5.57
N VAL A 18 3.27 27.84 5.03
CA VAL A 18 3.90 26.53 4.83
C VAL A 18 4.31 25.93 6.17
N GLY A 19 4.81 26.74 7.11
CA GLY A 19 5.10 26.28 8.46
C GLY A 19 3.86 25.78 9.22
N ARG A 20 2.68 26.38 8.97
CA ARG A 20 1.42 25.99 9.63
C ARG A 20 0.79 24.73 9.01
N TYR A 21 0.77 24.64 7.69
CA TYR A 21 0.06 23.58 6.97
C TYR A 21 0.95 22.41 6.53
N ALA A 22 2.27 22.59 6.47
CA ALA A 22 3.23 21.59 5.97
C ALA A 22 4.54 21.60 6.76
N ALA A 23 4.47 21.58 8.09
CA ALA A 23 5.64 21.72 8.98
C ALA A 23 6.79 20.74 8.68
N LEU A 24 6.46 19.48 8.39
CA LEU A 24 7.45 18.44 8.06
C LEU A 24 8.13 18.70 6.71
N SER A 25 7.36 19.03 5.68
CA SER A 25 7.93 19.35 4.36
C SER A 25 8.76 20.64 4.42
N TYR A 26 8.33 21.61 5.22
CA TYR A 26 9.06 22.85 5.44
C TYR A 26 10.40 22.63 6.16
N SER A 27 10.46 21.78 7.19
CA SER A 27 11.72 21.47 7.86
C SER A 27 12.73 20.77 6.93
N ASN A 28 12.24 19.88 6.06
CA ASN A 28 13.05 19.26 5.02
C ASN A 28 13.58 20.30 4.01
N ALA A 29 12.73 21.24 3.57
CA ALA A 29 13.13 22.33 2.68
C ALA A 29 14.20 23.23 3.32
N LEU A 30 14.06 23.58 4.60
CA LEU A 30 15.10 24.30 5.35
C LEU A 30 16.40 23.50 5.47
N GLY A 31 16.31 22.18 5.65
CA GLY A 31 17.46 21.27 5.63
C GLY A 31 18.19 21.31 4.29
N ALA A 32 17.44 21.25 3.17
CA ALA A 32 17.99 21.33 1.82
C ALA A 32 18.64 22.70 1.54
N LEU A 33 18.02 23.80 1.99
CA LEU A 33 18.60 25.15 1.88
C LEU A 33 19.91 25.26 2.68
N ASN A 34 19.94 24.75 3.91
CA ASN A 34 21.14 24.74 4.74
C ASN A 34 22.25 23.89 4.12
N LYS A 35 21.90 22.75 3.52
CA LYS A 35 22.83 21.93 2.74
C LYS A 35 23.38 22.69 1.54
N ALA A 36 22.53 23.39 0.78
CA ALA A 36 22.96 24.21 -0.34
C ALA A 36 23.90 25.35 0.09
N ASN A 37 23.60 26.03 1.21
CA ASN A 37 24.48 27.04 1.79
C ASN A 37 25.87 26.47 2.16
N ARG A 38 25.91 25.26 2.73
CA ARG A 38 27.19 24.57 3.03
C ARG A 38 27.96 24.22 1.76
N VAL A 39 27.28 23.72 0.72
CA VAL A 39 27.92 23.39 -0.57
C VAL A 39 28.52 24.63 -1.23
N VAL A 40 27.80 25.75 -1.21
CA VAL A 40 28.31 27.04 -1.71
C VAL A 40 29.52 27.53 -0.90
N ALA A 41 29.49 27.36 0.42
CA ALA A 41 30.60 27.76 1.29
C ALA A 41 31.85 26.86 1.12
N GLN A 42 31.66 25.56 0.92
CA GLN A 42 32.75 24.58 0.81
C GLN A 42 33.36 24.52 -0.59
N ASN A 43 32.55 24.65 -1.64
CA ASN A 43 32.96 24.44 -3.03
C ASN A 43 32.59 25.64 -3.91
N SER A 44 33.10 26.83 -3.57
CA SER A 44 32.75 28.09 -4.23
C SER A 44 33.12 28.19 -5.72
N ARG A 45 33.97 27.29 -6.21
CA ARG A 45 34.40 27.21 -7.63
C ARG A 45 33.71 26.11 -8.43
N ASP A 46 33.01 25.20 -7.76
CA ASP A 46 32.28 24.12 -8.43
C ASP A 46 30.83 24.57 -8.69
N GLU A 47 30.63 25.22 -9.83
CA GLU A 47 29.33 25.73 -10.22
C GLU A 47 28.30 24.60 -10.44
N ALA A 48 28.74 23.42 -10.87
CA ALA A 48 27.84 22.29 -11.10
C ALA A 48 27.26 21.76 -9.78
N ALA A 49 28.10 21.61 -8.75
CA ALA A 49 27.64 21.22 -7.41
C ALA A 49 26.72 22.28 -6.77
N ILE A 50 27.03 23.57 -6.96
CA ILE A 50 26.20 24.67 -6.47
C ILE A 50 24.82 24.68 -7.14
N LEU A 51 24.77 24.52 -8.47
CA LEU A 51 23.50 24.49 -9.21
C LEU A 51 22.66 23.25 -8.88
N ALA A 52 23.30 22.09 -8.70
CA ALA A 52 22.60 20.88 -8.26
C ALA A 52 21.99 21.07 -6.87
N ALA A 53 22.75 21.62 -5.92
CA ALA A 53 22.26 21.89 -4.57
C ALA A 53 21.17 22.97 -4.55
N LYS A 54 21.25 23.97 -5.44
CA LYS A 54 20.20 24.97 -5.63
C LYS A 54 18.90 24.32 -6.13
N ARG A 55 18.95 23.49 -7.17
CA ARG A 55 17.77 22.78 -7.71
C ARG A 55 17.11 21.89 -6.67
N GLU A 56 17.91 21.20 -5.86
CA GLU A 56 17.39 20.38 -4.76
C GLU A 56 16.63 21.20 -3.71
N ALA A 57 17.18 22.38 -3.35
CA ALA A 57 16.52 23.28 -2.42
C ALA A 57 15.23 23.90 -3.02
N GLU A 58 15.26 24.29 -4.30
CA GLU A 58 14.08 24.77 -5.03
C GLU A 58 12.98 23.71 -5.11
N PHE A 59 13.36 22.47 -5.42
CA PHE A 59 12.44 21.35 -5.48
C PHE A 59 11.80 21.07 -4.12
N SER A 60 12.61 21.02 -3.06
CA SER A 60 12.12 20.78 -1.70
C SER A 60 11.14 21.88 -1.24
N LEU A 61 11.44 23.13 -1.59
CA LEU A 61 10.59 24.29 -1.29
C LEU A 61 9.27 24.25 -2.09
N ALA A 62 9.34 23.89 -3.37
CA ALA A 62 8.16 23.68 -4.21
C ALA A 62 7.25 22.57 -3.68
N ILE A 63 7.82 21.47 -3.17
CA ILE A 63 7.04 20.41 -2.50
C ILE A 63 6.37 20.96 -1.26
N ALA A 64 7.11 21.68 -0.41
CA ALA A 64 6.57 22.21 0.84
C ALA A 64 5.38 23.16 0.58
N SER A 65 5.51 24.08 -0.37
CA SER A 65 4.43 24.99 -0.76
C SER A 65 3.24 24.28 -1.39
N ALA A 66 3.45 23.27 -2.25
CA ALA A 66 2.37 22.48 -2.83
C ALA A 66 1.59 21.70 -1.75
N VAL A 67 2.30 21.04 -0.84
CA VAL A 67 1.69 20.33 0.30
C VAL A 67 0.91 21.31 1.19
N ALA A 68 1.48 22.48 1.48
CA ALA A 68 0.78 23.49 2.27
C ALA A 68 -0.50 23.99 1.60
N ALA A 69 -0.47 24.21 0.28
CA ALA A 69 -1.65 24.61 -0.49
C ALA A 69 -2.73 23.51 -0.47
N ASP A 70 -2.35 22.25 -0.59
CA ASP A 70 -3.30 21.14 -0.55
C ASP A 70 -3.86 20.91 0.85
N MET A 71 -3.03 20.99 1.90
CA MET A 71 -3.49 20.93 3.29
C MET A 71 -4.41 22.10 3.64
N GLN A 72 -4.13 23.30 3.14
CA GLN A 72 -5.02 24.46 3.31
C GLN A 72 -6.37 24.23 2.63
N LYS A 73 -6.41 23.62 1.44
CA LYS A 73 -7.67 23.26 0.77
C LYS A 73 -8.42 22.21 1.58
N LEU A 74 -7.74 21.18 2.08
CA LEU A 74 -8.36 20.13 2.89
C LEU A 74 -9.01 20.69 4.16
N VAL A 75 -8.34 21.59 4.87
CA VAL A 75 -8.91 22.21 6.08
C VAL A 75 -10.22 22.96 5.80
N ASN A 76 -10.39 23.48 4.59
CA ASN A 76 -11.59 24.22 4.19
C ASN A 76 -12.64 23.35 3.45
N MET A 77 -12.36 22.08 3.18
CA MET A 77 -13.30 21.16 2.52
C MET A 77 -14.31 20.58 3.51
N ASP A 78 -15.48 20.22 3.00
CA ASP A 78 -16.42 19.39 3.75
C ASP A 78 -15.83 17.98 3.97
N ARG A 79 -16.29 17.31 5.04
CA ARG A 79 -15.75 16.02 5.46
C ARG A 79 -15.88 14.93 4.39
N GLN A 80 -17.00 14.87 3.65
CA GLN A 80 -17.23 13.83 2.65
C GLN A 80 -16.31 14.02 1.44
N SER A 81 -16.12 15.26 0.99
CA SER A 81 -15.17 15.59 -0.06
C SER A 81 -13.73 15.34 0.36
N MET A 82 -13.38 15.64 1.61
CA MET A 82 -12.05 15.36 2.18
C MET A 82 -11.74 13.86 2.18
N GLU A 83 -12.66 13.03 2.71
CA GLU A 83 -12.51 11.57 2.75
C GLU A 83 -12.34 11.01 1.33
N ARG A 84 -13.16 11.45 0.38
CA ARG A 84 -13.05 11.04 -1.03
C ARG A 84 -11.70 11.45 -1.65
N TRP A 85 -11.24 12.66 -1.36
CA TRP A 85 -9.95 13.15 -1.87
C TRP A 85 -8.78 12.35 -1.30
N LEU A 86 -8.81 12.05 0.01
CA LEU A 86 -7.79 11.23 0.67
C LEU A 86 -7.73 9.81 0.08
N ILE A 87 -8.87 9.17 -0.13
CA ILE A 87 -8.93 7.83 -0.77
C ILE A 87 -8.35 7.88 -2.18
N LEU A 88 -8.68 8.91 -2.96
CA LEU A 88 -8.16 9.06 -4.31
C LEU A 88 -6.64 9.30 -4.32
N LEU A 89 -6.13 10.07 -3.36
CA LEU A 89 -4.70 10.32 -3.21
C LEU A 89 -3.96 9.03 -2.83
N THR A 90 -4.43 8.29 -1.83
CA THR A 90 -3.79 7.04 -1.38
C THR A 90 -3.77 5.99 -2.49
N THR A 91 -4.85 5.90 -3.27
CA THR A 91 -4.92 5.00 -4.43
C THR A 91 -3.87 5.37 -5.48
N LYS A 92 -3.73 6.66 -5.81
CA LYS A 92 -2.69 7.12 -6.75
C LYS A 92 -1.27 6.91 -6.24
N LEU A 93 -1.03 7.13 -4.95
CA LEU A 93 0.27 6.88 -4.34
C LEU A 93 0.62 5.39 -4.38
N HIS A 94 -0.35 4.51 -4.15
CA HIS A 94 -0.16 3.08 -4.26
C HIS A 94 0.16 2.64 -5.70
N THR A 95 -0.54 3.15 -6.71
CA THR A 95 -0.22 2.82 -8.11
C THR A 95 1.14 3.36 -8.54
N MET A 96 1.51 4.55 -8.08
CA MET A 96 2.86 5.10 -8.31
C MET A 96 3.93 4.28 -7.58
N ALA A 97 3.69 3.86 -6.35
CA ALA A 97 4.61 3.01 -5.60
C ALA A 97 4.84 1.67 -6.32
N GLY A 98 3.77 1.03 -6.79
CA GLY A 98 3.86 -0.18 -7.61
C GLY A 98 4.65 0.04 -8.90
N ALA A 99 4.45 1.17 -9.59
CA ALA A 99 5.21 1.49 -10.80
C ALA A 99 6.71 1.76 -10.54
N ILE A 100 7.07 2.20 -9.33
CA ILE A 100 8.46 2.42 -8.92
C ILE A 100 9.12 1.12 -8.41
N GLY A 101 8.36 0.03 -8.29
CA GLY A 101 8.83 -1.23 -7.71
C GLY A 101 9.05 -1.13 -6.20
N ALA A 102 8.37 -0.20 -5.53
CA ALA A 102 8.31 -0.18 -4.08
C ALA A 102 7.26 -1.21 -3.65
N ASP A 103 7.72 -2.33 -3.06
CA ASP A 103 6.85 -3.34 -2.50
C ASP A 103 5.89 -2.71 -1.49
N ASP A 104 4.59 -3.01 -1.60
CA ASP A 104 3.63 -2.53 -0.61
C ASP A 104 3.92 -3.20 0.74
N VAL A 105 4.58 -2.45 1.62
CA VAL A 105 4.96 -2.91 2.96
C VAL A 105 3.73 -3.27 3.81
N ARG A 106 2.54 -2.76 3.47
CA ARG A 106 1.29 -3.08 4.19
C ARG A 106 0.80 -4.49 3.88
N ASP A 107 1.04 -4.94 2.65
CA ASP A 107 0.67 -6.29 2.22
C ASP A 107 1.74 -7.31 2.57
N GLN A 108 2.91 -6.88 3.06
CA GLN A 108 4.02 -7.77 3.37
C GLN A 108 3.65 -8.85 4.40
N GLU A 109 2.93 -8.49 5.46
CA GLU A 109 2.49 -9.45 6.47
C GLU A 109 1.42 -10.41 5.92
N LEU A 110 0.47 -9.90 5.13
CA LEU A 110 -0.55 -10.70 4.47
C LEU A 110 0.05 -11.65 3.44
N MET A 111 1.00 -11.18 2.63
CA MET A 111 1.74 -11.99 1.66
C MET A 111 2.60 -13.04 2.36
N THR A 112 3.24 -12.74 3.50
CA THR A 112 3.94 -13.77 4.27
C THR A 112 3.00 -14.84 4.82
N GLN A 113 1.77 -14.49 5.20
CA GLN A 113 0.77 -15.47 5.62
C GLN A 113 0.28 -16.32 4.44
N VAL A 114 0.05 -15.72 3.28
CA VAL A 114 -0.31 -16.44 2.05
C VAL A 114 0.83 -17.35 1.60
N ASP A 115 2.09 -16.93 1.73
CA ASP A 115 3.26 -17.75 1.42
C ASP A 115 3.39 -18.91 2.39
N LEU A 116 3.15 -18.69 3.69
CA LEU A 116 3.13 -19.76 4.70
C LEU A 116 2.00 -20.76 4.43
N LEU A 117 0.81 -20.29 4.05
CA LEU A 117 -0.32 -21.15 3.68
C LEU A 117 -0.04 -21.92 2.39
N THR A 118 0.56 -21.27 1.40
CA THR A 118 0.95 -21.89 0.12
C THR A 118 2.04 -22.93 0.34
N ALA A 119 3.04 -22.62 1.16
CA ALA A 119 4.10 -23.54 1.55
C ALA A 119 3.52 -24.73 2.34
N ALA A 120 2.59 -24.49 3.25
CA ALA A 120 1.91 -25.55 4.00
C ALA A 120 1.00 -26.41 3.09
N ALA A 121 0.35 -25.80 2.09
CA ALA A 121 -0.49 -26.50 1.11
C ALA A 121 0.34 -27.34 0.14
N GLN A 122 1.52 -26.85 -0.28
CA GLN A 122 2.49 -27.60 -1.09
C GLN A 122 3.10 -28.75 -0.28
N HIS A 123 3.45 -28.52 0.98
CA HIS A 123 4.00 -29.54 1.88
C HIS A 123 2.99 -30.65 2.22
N ASN A 124 1.69 -30.40 2.13
CA ASN A 124 0.63 -31.41 2.31
C ASN A 124 0.35 -32.23 1.04
N LYS A 125 0.76 -31.76 -0.15
CA LYS A 125 0.57 -32.50 -1.41
C LYS A 125 1.74 -33.42 -1.75
N ASP A 126 2.96 -32.99 -1.43
CA ASP A 126 4.18 -33.75 -1.76
C ASP A 126 4.97 -34.00 -0.48
N GLY A 127 4.91 -35.21 0.07
CA GLY A 127 5.63 -35.61 1.29
C GLY A 127 7.15 -35.67 1.13
N GLN A 128 7.81 -34.54 0.86
CA GLN A 128 9.29 -34.44 0.78
C GLN A 128 9.82 -33.05 1.15
N PRO A 129 11.02 -32.95 1.78
CA PRO A 129 11.40 -31.76 2.53
C PRO A 129 12.09 -30.67 1.70
N ALA A 130 11.74 -29.44 2.05
CA ALA A 130 12.51 -28.19 1.97
C ALA A 130 13.34 -27.91 0.71
N GLY A 131 12.66 -27.55 -0.37
CA GLY A 131 13.20 -26.69 -1.43
C GLY A 131 12.53 -25.32 -1.38
N ARG A 132 13.25 -24.28 -0.97
CA ARG A 132 12.79 -22.88 -0.93
C ARG A 132 12.35 -22.46 -2.35
N PRO A 133 11.07 -22.14 -2.64
CA PRO A 133 10.71 -21.59 -3.94
C PRO A 133 11.07 -20.10 -3.94
N THR A 134 11.99 -19.70 -4.81
CA THR A 134 12.26 -18.29 -5.13
C THR A 134 11.03 -17.67 -5.81
N ALA A 135 10.58 -16.53 -5.27
CA ALA A 135 9.38 -15.76 -5.64
C ALA A 135 9.28 -15.30 -7.12
N GLN A 136 10.27 -15.56 -7.97
CA GLN A 136 10.31 -15.04 -9.35
C GLN A 136 9.49 -15.84 -10.37
N LYS A 137 9.00 -17.04 -10.04
CA LYS A 137 8.37 -17.92 -11.04
C LYS A 137 6.85 -17.81 -11.11
N ALA A 138 6.19 -17.29 -10.08
CA ALA A 138 4.72 -17.15 -10.06
C ALA A 138 4.23 -15.91 -10.83
N GLU A 139 5.04 -14.87 -10.98
CA GLU A 139 4.65 -13.64 -11.67
C GLU A 139 4.71 -13.78 -13.21
N SER A 140 5.60 -14.62 -13.75
CA SER A 140 5.73 -14.78 -15.22
C SER A 140 4.59 -15.56 -15.87
N GLU A 141 3.84 -16.36 -15.11
CA GLU A 141 2.74 -17.18 -15.66
C GLU A 141 1.40 -16.42 -15.69
N LEU A 142 1.21 -15.43 -14.81
CA LEU A 142 0.02 -14.57 -14.78
C LEU A 142 0.06 -13.43 -15.81
N VAL A 143 1.24 -13.01 -16.26
CA VAL A 143 1.38 -11.96 -17.30
C VAL A 143 1.20 -12.55 -18.71
N ALA A 144 1.49 -13.83 -18.92
CA ALA A 144 1.36 -14.48 -20.23
C ALA A 144 -0.11 -14.72 -20.67
N GLU A 145 -1.06 -14.78 -19.73
CA GLU A 145 -2.50 -14.85 -20.05
C GLU A 145 -3.14 -13.49 -20.32
N ALA A 146 -2.56 -12.39 -19.83
CA ALA A 146 -3.08 -11.04 -20.05
C ALA A 146 -2.75 -10.47 -21.45
N GLU A 147 -1.69 -10.94 -22.10
CA GLU A 147 -1.25 -10.39 -23.41
C GLU A 147 -1.93 -11.02 -24.65
N LYS A 148 -2.70 -12.11 -24.50
CA LYS A 148 -3.44 -12.71 -25.64
C LYS A 148 -4.79 -12.07 -25.96
N GLY A 149 -5.26 -11.11 -25.16
CA GLY A 149 -6.60 -10.52 -25.30
C GLY A 149 -6.67 -9.18 -26.04
N ALA A 150 -5.55 -8.51 -26.32
CA ALA A 150 -5.59 -7.07 -26.61
C ALA A 150 -4.96 -6.67 -27.95
N VAL A 151 -5.48 -7.20 -29.08
CA VAL A 151 -5.37 -6.50 -30.37
C VAL A 151 -6.62 -6.76 -31.22
N LYS A 152 -7.63 -5.88 -31.13
CA LYS A 152 -8.32 -5.31 -32.31
C LYS A 152 -9.28 -4.16 -31.96
N GLU A 153 -8.93 -3.02 -32.54
CA GLU A 153 -9.81 -1.97 -33.09
C GLU A 153 -10.65 -1.08 -32.16
N VAL A 154 -10.13 0.15 -32.06
CA VAL A 154 -10.85 1.42 -31.92
C VAL A 154 -11.87 1.58 -33.06
N ASP A 155 -13.16 1.83 -32.76
CA ASP A 155 -13.85 3.04 -33.24
C ASP A 155 -15.24 3.30 -32.61
N LYS A 156 -15.52 4.59 -32.41
CA LYS A 156 -16.80 5.30 -32.27
C LYS A 156 -17.67 5.19 -31.00
N ASN A 157 -17.70 6.32 -30.29
CA ASN A 157 -18.87 7.03 -29.77
C ASN A 157 -20.21 6.28 -29.91
N THR A 158 -20.82 5.90 -28.79
CA THR A 158 -22.10 6.40 -28.24
C THR A 158 -22.37 5.61 -26.95
N ASP A 159 -23.06 6.21 -25.98
CA ASP A 159 -23.70 5.54 -24.82
C ASP A 159 -22.85 5.23 -23.56
N LYS A 160 -22.65 6.24 -22.70
CA LYS A 160 -22.05 6.11 -21.35
C LYS A 160 -23.07 5.90 -20.22
N GLY A 161 -24.33 5.60 -20.54
CA GLY A 161 -25.39 5.42 -19.54
C GLY A 161 -25.54 3.99 -19.00
N THR A 162 -25.34 2.99 -19.84
CA THR A 162 -25.68 1.58 -19.55
C THR A 162 -24.50 0.73 -19.08
N ALA A 163 -23.26 1.09 -19.42
CA ALA A 163 -22.06 0.34 -19.03
C ALA A 163 -21.74 0.38 -17.52
N ASN A 164 -22.11 1.47 -16.82
CA ASN A 164 -21.89 1.57 -15.38
C ASN A 164 -22.86 0.72 -14.56
N GLN A 165 -24.06 0.42 -15.07
CA GLN A 165 -25.03 -0.41 -14.35
C GLN A 165 -24.66 -1.90 -14.43
N ALA A 166 -24.27 -2.38 -15.62
CA ALA A 166 -23.81 -3.76 -15.79
C ALA A 166 -22.54 -4.08 -14.97
N ALA A 167 -21.57 -3.14 -14.92
CA ALA A 167 -20.37 -3.32 -14.10
C ALA A 167 -20.70 -3.33 -12.58
N THR A 168 -21.72 -2.57 -12.15
CA THR A 168 -22.14 -2.56 -10.74
C THR A 168 -22.90 -3.84 -10.37
N GLU A 169 -23.70 -4.38 -11.28
CA GLU A 169 -24.38 -5.66 -11.08
C GLU A 169 -23.41 -6.84 -11.03
N GLU A 170 -22.38 -6.86 -11.87
CA GLU A 170 -21.36 -7.90 -11.87
C GLU A 170 -20.51 -7.87 -10.57
N ILE A 171 -20.21 -6.67 -10.07
CA ILE A 171 -19.53 -6.51 -8.76
C ILE A 171 -20.43 -7.00 -7.63
N ASN A 172 -21.72 -6.67 -7.64
CA ASN A 172 -22.66 -7.13 -6.62
C ASN A 172 -22.84 -8.66 -6.63
N GLN A 173 -22.82 -9.29 -7.80
CA GLN A 173 -22.83 -10.76 -7.90
C GLN A 173 -21.57 -11.39 -7.31
N ARG A 174 -20.39 -10.84 -7.62
CA ARG A 174 -19.12 -11.31 -7.04
C ARG A 174 -19.07 -11.12 -5.53
N VAL A 175 -19.62 -10.03 -5.00
CA VAL A 175 -19.72 -9.81 -3.53
C VAL A 175 -20.64 -10.85 -2.89
N ALA A 176 -21.80 -11.14 -3.49
CA ALA A 176 -22.71 -12.16 -2.97
C ALA A 176 -22.10 -13.58 -2.99
N GLU A 177 -21.35 -13.92 -4.04
CA GLU A 177 -20.61 -15.19 -4.12
C GLU A 177 -19.51 -15.29 -3.06
N LEU A 178 -18.80 -14.18 -2.80
CA LEU A 178 -17.78 -14.12 -1.75
C LEU A 178 -18.38 -14.27 -0.36
N GLU A 179 -19.52 -13.61 -0.09
CA GLU A 179 -20.27 -13.73 1.16
C GLU A 179 -20.71 -15.18 1.41
N GLN A 180 -21.28 -15.84 0.39
CA GLN A 180 -21.65 -17.26 0.49
C GLN A 180 -20.44 -18.18 0.73
N SER A 181 -19.31 -17.91 0.07
CA SER A 181 -18.09 -18.70 0.28
C SER A 181 -17.50 -18.48 1.68
N LEU A 182 -17.60 -17.26 2.22
CA LEU A 182 -17.16 -16.91 3.56
C LEU A 182 -18.05 -17.58 4.60
N GLU A 183 -19.37 -17.53 4.44
CA GLU A 183 -20.30 -18.25 5.33
C GLU A 183 -20.04 -19.75 5.33
N ALA A 184 -19.81 -20.36 4.15
CA ALA A 184 -19.48 -21.77 4.04
C ALA A 184 -18.15 -22.12 4.75
N LYS A 185 -17.13 -21.27 4.61
CA LYS A 185 -15.83 -21.44 5.29
C LYS A 185 -15.94 -21.26 6.80
N VAL A 186 -16.71 -20.27 7.27
CA VAL A 186 -16.96 -20.04 8.71
C VAL A 186 -17.71 -21.22 9.31
N LYS A 187 -18.70 -21.78 8.60
CA LYS A 187 -19.41 -22.98 9.03
C LYS A 187 -18.49 -24.20 9.11
N ALA A 188 -17.65 -24.42 8.09
CA ALA A 188 -16.67 -25.51 8.09
C ALA A 188 -15.65 -25.38 9.25
N LEU A 189 -15.17 -24.16 9.52
CA LEU A 189 -14.29 -23.88 10.67
C LEU A 189 -14.99 -24.11 12.00
N THR A 190 -16.26 -23.74 12.11
CA THR A 190 -17.05 -23.94 13.33
C THR A 190 -17.31 -25.43 13.58
N GLU A 191 -17.63 -26.20 12.53
CA GLU A 191 -17.77 -27.66 12.60
C GLU A 191 -16.43 -28.34 12.95
N GLN A 192 -15.32 -27.85 12.41
CA GLN A 192 -13.98 -28.34 12.74
C GLN A 192 -13.61 -28.06 14.21
N LEU A 193 -13.93 -26.87 14.72
CA LEU A 193 -13.71 -26.52 16.14
C LEU A 193 -14.60 -27.36 17.06
N GLN A 194 -15.85 -27.59 16.70
CA GLN A 194 -16.75 -28.48 17.46
C GLN A 194 -16.26 -29.93 17.42
N ALA A 195 -15.74 -30.42 16.30
CA ALA A 195 -15.15 -31.74 16.19
C ALA A 195 -13.90 -31.89 17.08
N ILE A 196 -13.05 -30.86 17.13
CA ILE A 196 -11.87 -30.82 18.02
C ILE A 196 -12.30 -30.78 19.49
N GLN A 197 -13.30 -29.97 19.85
CA GLN A 197 -13.84 -29.91 21.21
C GLN A 197 -14.46 -31.25 21.63
N ALA A 198 -15.23 -31.91 20.75
CA ALA A 198 -15.80 -33.22 21.00
C ALA A 198 -14.73 -34.32 21.10
N ALA A 199 -13.65 -34.23 20.32
CA ALA A 199 -12.51 -35.13 20.41
C ALA A 199 -11.75 -34.96 21.75
N ASN A 200 -11.55 -33.72 22.20
CA ASN A 200 -10.94 -33.43 23.50
C ASN A 200 -11.81 -33.90 24.68
N GLN A 201 -13.13 -33.69 24.62
CA GLN A 201 -14.05 -34.19 25.65
C GLN A 201 -14.09 -35.73 25.69
N ARG A 202 -13.95 -36.40 24.53
CA ARG A 202 -13.82 -37.87 24.49
C ARG A 202 -12.47 -38.36 25.01
N ALA A 203 -11.39 -37.62 24.79
CA ALA A 203 -10.08 -37.94 25.34
C ALA A 203 -10.06 -37.76 26.87
N GLU A 204 -10.73 -36.73 27.40
CA GLU A 204 -10.92 -36.53 28.84
C GLU A 204 -11.82 -37.61 29.46
N ALA A 205 -12.89 -38.04 28.78
CA ALA A 205 -13.77 -39.11 29.25
C ALA A 205 -13.18 -40.53 29.13
N GLN A 206 -12.08 -40.72 28.38
CA GLN A 206 -11.34 -41.98 28.31
C GLN A 206 -10.15 -42.04 29.29
N ALA A 207 -9.88 -40.96 30.04
CA ALA A 207 -8.82 -40.89 31.04
C ALA A 207 -9.23 -41.42 32.44
N GLU A 208 -10.47 -41.87 32.62
CA GLU A 208 -10.92 -42.70 33.76
C GLU A 208 -11.88 -43.79 33.24
N PRO A 209 -11.92 -45.05 33.76
CA PRO A 209 -11.31 -45.59 34.98
C PRO A 209 -10.62 -47.00 34.85
N ALA A 210 -9.68 -47.33 35.74
CA ALA A 210 -9.42 -48.68 36.34
C ALA A 210 -8.15 -48.62 37.22
N ALA A 211 -8.24 -48.41 38.54
CA ALA A 211 -8.55 -49.38 39.60
C ALA A 211 -7.28 -49.90 40.31
N GLU A 212 -7.18 -49.66 41.62
CA GLU A 212 -6.75 -50.69 42.58
C GLU A 212 -7.74 -50.72 43.76
N PRO A 213 -8.51 -51.80 43.92
CA PRO A 213 -9.17 -52.16 45.16
C PRO A 213 -8.29 -53.07 46.03
N GLU A 214 -8.50 -52.95 47.35
CA GLU A 214 -8.24 -53.93 48.43
C GLU A 214 -6.91 -54.71 48.46
N LEU A 215 -6.09 -54.42 49.48
CA LEU A 215 -5.81 -55.33 50.62
C LEU A 215 -5.11 -54.58 51.77
#